data_AF-X0GR17-F1
#
_entry.id   AF-X0GR17-F1
#
_cell.length_a   1.000
_cell.length_b   1.000
_cell.length_c   1.000
_cell.angle_alpha   90.00
_cell.angle_beta   90.00
_cell.angle_gamma   90.00
#
_symmetry.space_group_name_H-M   'P 1'
#
loop_
_entity.id
_entity.type
_entity.pdbx_description
1 polymer ?
#
loop_
_entity_poly.entity_id
_entity_poly.type
_entity_poly.pdbx_seq_one_letter_code
_entity_poly.pdbx_strand_id
1 'polypeptide(L)'
;MWLINTGIFKLEEFVNPPSTYAILSHTWEGEEVLFQDMENLKRAKGKAGWNKIQMTCDEARKAGILYAWVDTCCIDKRSSAE
;
A
#
# COMPACT_ATOMS: atom_id res chain seq x y z
N MET A 1 -3.83 8.37 8.58
CA MET A 1 -4.01 7.58 7.35
C MET A 1 -2.66 7.03 6.92
N TRP A 2 -2.58 5.75 6.55
CA TRP A 2 -1.33 5.17 6.07
C TRP A 2 -1.25 5.23 4.54
N LEU A 3 -0.07 5.54 4.03
CA LEU A 3 0.22 5.57 2.59
C LEU A 3 1.51 4.82 2.31
N ILE A 4 1.58 4.18 1.15
CA ILE A 4 2.78 3.53 0.64
C ILE A 4 3.62 4.58 -0.05
N ASN A 5 4.87 4.74 0.38
CA ASN A 5 5.85 5.49 -0.38
C ASN A 5 6.18 4.73 -1.66
N THR A 6 5.87 5.32 -2.82
CA THR A 6 6.09 4.65 -4.10
C THR A 6 7.57 4.34 -4.35
N GLY A 7 8.47 5.15 -3.80
CA GLY A 7 9.94 5.06 -3.89
C GLY A 7 10.54 3.86 -3.17
N ILE A 8 10.14 3.66 -1.91
CA ILE A 8 10.76 2.68 -0.99
C ILE A 8 9.83 1.54 -0.57
N PHE A 9 8.57 1.59 -1.01
CA PHE A 9 7.50 0.62 -0.70
C PHE A 9 7.23 0.42 0.79
N LYS A 10 7.45 1.45 1.60
CA LYS A 10 7.14 1.43 3.05
C LYS A 10 5.85 2.15 3.33
N LEU A 11 5.13 1.68 4.35
CA LEU A 11 4.00 2.39 4.92
C LEU A 11 4.49 3.55 5.77
N GLU A 12 3.91 4.72 5.54
CA GLU A 12 4.13 5.95 6.30
C GLU A 12 2.78 6.45 6.82
N GLU A 13 2.74 6.82 8.11
CA GLU A 13 1.54 7.38 8.73
C GLU A 13 1.48 8.88 8.51
N PHE A 14 0.33 9.36 8.04
CA PHE A 14 0.04 10.76 7.85
C PHE A 14 -1.16 11.18 8.71
N VAL A 15 -0.95 12.17 9.58
CA VAL A 15 -2.05 12.90 10.24
C VAL A 15 -2.78 13.77 9.21
N ASN A 16 -2.01 14.50 8.39
CA ASN A 16 -2.50 15.26 7.24
C ASN A 16 -1.93 14.63 5.95
N PRO A 17 -2.74 13.87 5.19
CA PRO A 17 -2.26 13.23 3.97
C PRO A 17 -1.92 14.28 2.90
N PRO A 18 -0.99 13.97 1.97
CA PRO A 18 -0.72 14.81 0.81
C PRO A 18 -1.98 14.99 -0.03
N SER A 19 -2.06 16.12 -0.74
CA SER A 19 -3.17 16.43 -1.66
C SER A 19 -3.29 15.47 -2.84
N THR A 20 -2.24 14.68 -3.11
CA THR A 20 -2.19 13.78 -4.26
C THR A 20 -1.54 12.46 -3.86
N TYR A 21 -2.29 11.38 -4.02
CA TYR A 21 -1.84 10.00 -3.88
C TYR A 21 -2.63 9.12 -4.85
N ALA A 22 -2.01 8.04 -5.33
CA ALA A 22 -2.65 7.05 -6.18
C ALA A 22 -3.51 6.13 -5.30
N ILE A 23 -4.60 5.61 -5.86
CA ILE A 23 -5.48 4.69 -5.13
C ILE A 23 -5.57 3.41 -5.94
N LEU A 24 -5.21 2.29 -5.32
CA LEU A 24 -5.55 0.96 -5.82
C LEU A 24 -6.76 0.47 -5.05
N SER A 25 -7.89 0.34 -5.73
CA SER A 25 -9.09 -0.25 -5.16
C SER A 25 -9.10 -1.76 -5.44
N HIS A 26 -9.14 -2.55 -4.37
CA HIS A 26 -9.52 -3.97 -4.25
C HIS A 26 -9.66 -4.78 -5.55
N THR A 27 -8.82 -5.82 -5.72
CA THR A 27 -9.00 -6.83 -6.77
C THR A 27 -8.79 -8.24 -6.20
N TRP A 28 -9.83 -9.07 -6.32
CA TRP A 28 -10.04 -10.41 -5.79
C TRP A 28 -9.04 -11.48 -6.26
N GLU A 29 -7.76 -11.34 -5.94
CA GLU A 29 -6.77 -12.40 -6.16
C GLU A 29 -6.21 -12.91 -4.83
N GLY A 30 -5.87 -14.21 -4.81
CA GLY A 30 -5.35 -14.88 -3.62
C GLY A 30 -4.05 -14.23 -3.11
N GLU A 31 -3.85 -14.31 -1.80
CA GLU A 31 -2.67 -13.78 -1.09
C GLU A 31 -2.49 -12.25 -1.17
N GLU A 32 -3.48 -11.52 -0.70
CA GLU A 32 -3.36 -10.07 -0.47
C GLU A 32 -2.26 -9.75 0.55
N VAL A 33 -1.51 -8.68 0.28
CA VAL A 33 -0.55 -8.11 1.24
C VAL A 33 -1.34 -7.34 2.28
N LEU A 34 -1.16 -7.66 3.55
CA LEU A 34 -1.82 -6.99 4.66
C LEU A 34 -0.90 -5.94 5.27
N PHE A 35 -1.46 -5.08 6.12
CA PHE A 35 -0.73 -4.05 6.85
C PHE A 35 0.52 -4.62 7.56
N GLN A 36 0.37 -5.76 8.23
CA GLN A 36 1.45 -6.43 8.97
C GLN A 36 2.54 -7.03 8.05
N ASP A 37 2.17 -7.42 6.82
CA ASP A 37 3.15 -7.92 5.87
C ASP A 37 4.09 -6.80 5.43
N MET A 38 3.62 -5.55 5.38
CA MET A 38 4.42 -4.38 5.01
C MET A 38 5.48 -4.01 6.05
N GLU A 39 5.36 -4.47 7.31
CA GLU A 39 6.42 -4.35 8.32
C GLU A 39 7.68 -5.14 7.91
N ASN A 40 7.49 -6.23 7.14
CA ASN A 40 8.57 -7.04 6.61
C ASN A 40 8.44 -7.19 5.10
N LEU A 41 9.15 -6.32 4.36
CA LEU A 41 9.14 -6.33 2.89
C LEU A 41 9.48 -7.70 2.27
N LYS A 42 10.25 -8.57 2.94
CA LYS A 42 10.49 -9.93 2.42
C LYS A 42 9.22 -10.78 2.46
N ARG A 43 8.42 -10.64 3.50
CA ARG A 43 7.12 -11.31 3.65
C ARG A 43 6.12 -10.74 2.66
N ALA A 44 6.02 -9.42 2.54
CA ALA A 44 5.16 -8.78 1.56
C ALA A 44 5.48 -9.24 0.12
N LYS A 45 6.77 -9.22 -0.27
CA LYS A 45 7.24 -9.67 -1.60
C LYS A 45 6.97 -11.13 -1.91
N GLY A 46 6.76 -11.97 -0.90
CA GLY A 46 6.44 -13.39 -1.07
C GLY A 46 4.99 -13.66 -1.48
N LYS A 47 4.12 -12.65 -1.39
CA LYS A 47 2.68 -12.78 -1.67
C LYS A 47 2.34 -12.38 -3.11
N ALA A 48 1.39 -13.07 -3.73
CA ALA A 48 0.93 -12.75 -5.08
C ALA A 48 0.40 -11.30 -5.21
N GLY A 49 -0.25 -10.78 -4.16
CA GLY A 49 -0.73 -9.39 -4.13
C GLY A 49 0.37 -8.32 -4.22
N TRP A 50 1.64 -8.66 -3.96
CA TRP A 50 2.76 -7.70 -4.03
C TRP A 50 2.93 -7.10 -5.42
N ASN A 51 2.76 -7.92 -6.46
CA ASN A 51 3.00 -7.48 -7.82
C ASN A 51 2.12 -6.27 -8.19
N LYS A 52 0.87 -6.25 -7.71
CA LYS A 52 -0.06 -5.13 -7.92
C LYS A 52 0.38 -3.87 -7.19
N ILE A 53 0.85 -4.00 -5.95
CA ILE A 53 1.41 -2.86 -5.19
C ILE A 53 2.60 -2.30 -5.94
N GLN A 54 3.48 -3.17 -6.44
CA GLN A 54 4.65 -2.77 -7.21
C GLN A 54 4.26 -2.00 -8.48
N MET A 55 3.35 -2.56 -9.28
CA MET A 55 2.86 -1.93 -10.51
C MET A 55 2.15 -0.61 -10.22
N THR A 56 1.33 -0.54 -9.17
CA THR A 56 0.64 0.70 -8.77
C THR A 56 1.64 1.79 -8.41
N CYS A 57 2.66 1.46 -7.61
CA CYS A 57 3.68 2.43 -7.24
C CYS A 57 4.53 2.86 -8.45
N ASP A 58 4.77 1.96 -9.40
CA ASP A 58 5.49 2.28 -10.64
C ASP A 58 4.70 3.26 -11.51
N GLU A 59 3.41 2.98 -11.75
CA GLU A 59 2.51 3.87 -12.51
C GLU A 59 2.32 5.21 -11.80
N ALA A 60 2.13 5.21 -10.47
CA ALA A 60 2.05 6.42 -9.66
C ALA A 60 3.32 7.27 -9.81
N ARG A 61 4.50 6.64 -9.75
CA ARG A 61 5.78 7.34 -9.93
C ARG A 61 5.91 7.94 -11.32
N LYS A 62 5.51 7.23 -12.38
CA LYS A 62 5.48 7.76 -13.76
C LYS A 62 4.58 8.99 -13.88
N ALA A 63 3.50 9.04 -13.11
CA ALA A 63 2.60 10.18 -13.03
C ALA A 63 3.08 11.29 -12.06
N GLY A 64 4.26 11.17 -11.45
CA GLY A 64 4.78 12.14 -10.48
C GLY A 64 4.11 12.06 -9.10
N ILE A 65 3.38 10.99 -8.81
CA ILE A 65 2.67 10.77 -7.55
C ILE A 65 3.57 9.98 -6.60
N LEU A 66 3.90 10.58 -5.45
CA LEU A 66 4.86 10.01 -4.51
C LEU A 66 4.27 8.93 -3.59
N TYR A 67 2.96 8.93 -3.42
CA TYR A 67 2.26 8.08 -2.46
C TYR A 67 1.15 7.27 -3.11
N ALA A 68 0.94 6.05 -2.63
CA ALA A 68 -0.17 5.21 -3.03
C ALA A 68 -0.96 4.74 -1.80
N TRP A 69 -2.26 4.55 -1.95
CA TRP A 69 -3.15 3.97 -0.96
C TRP A 69 -3.73 2.66 -1.50
N VAL A 70 -3.72 1.62 -0.69
CA VAL A 70 -4.21 0.28 -1.03
C VAL A 70 -5.04 -0.24 0.14
N ASP A 71 -6.27 -0.67 -0.09
CA ASP A 71 -7.22 -1.00 0.98
C ASP A 71 -6.75 -2.13 1.90
N THR A 72 -6.00 -3.08 1.35
CA THR A 72 -5.56 -4.30 2.05
C THR A 72 -4.40 -4.05 3.01
N CYS A 73 -3.50 -3.12 2.68
CA CYS A 73 -2.30 -2.85 3.47
C CYS A 73 -2.17 -1.43 4.01
N CYS A 74 -3.00 -0.47 3.60
CA CYS A 74 -3.01 0.89 4.16
C CYS A 74 -4.06 1.09 5.27
N ILE A 75 -4.83 0.05 5.58
CA ILE A 75 -5.76 0.05 6.71
C ILE A 75 -5.24 -0.96 7.72
N ASP A 76 -4.87 -0.50 8.91
CA ASP A 76 -4.61 -1.40 10.02
C ASP A 76 -5.93 -1.98 10.51
N LYS A 77 -6.26 -3.19 10.05
CA LYS A 77 -7.47 -3.91 10.47
C LYS A 77 -7.39 -4.44 11.91
N ARG A 78 -6.27 -4.24 12.65
CA ARG A 78 -6.20 -4.56 14.09
C ARG A 78 -6.90 -3.51 14.95
N SER A 79 -6.94 -2.25 14.50
CA SER A 79 -7.60 -1.14 15.19
C SER A 79 -9.02 -0.86 14.67
N SER A 80 -9.65 -1.80 13.96
CA SER A 80 -11.10 -1.76 13.81
C SER A 80 -11.70 -2.30 15.10
N ALA A 81 -11.82 -1.43 16.10
CA ALA A 81 -12.81 -1.63 17.15
C ALA A 81 -14.17 -1.67 16.44
N GLU A 82 -14.70 -2.88 16.30
CA GLU A 82 -16.12 -3.11 16.18
C GLU A 82 -16.71 -3.25 17.59
#